data_AF-A0A2D6XD55-F1
#
_entry.id   AF-A0A2D6XD55-F1
#
_cell.length_a   1.000
_cell.length_b   1.000
_cell.length_c   1.000
_cell.angle_alpha   90.00
_cell.angle_beta   90.00
_cell.angle_gamma   90.00
#
_symmetry.space_group_name_H-M   'P 1'
#
loop_
_entity.id
_entity.type
_entity.pdbx_description
1 polymer ?
#
loop_
_entity_poly.entity_id
_entity_poly.type
_entity_poly.pdbx_seq_one_letter_code
_entity_poly.pdbx_strand_id
1 'polypeptide(L)'
;MPDIGLYEAIELYKRWGLAILPIAHRSKKPLVDWKPLQRRKADNAELGKWFGNEHHKNIGIVCGRVSGNLVVLDFDKLAAFQEFGGKWKELRGTDVQEETPVVKTGRGFQVYLRIRQIVNKRRLTGRLDIQGEGSYIVAPPSIHPSGAVYQFMNPQVTEILQIHSLVDLGVELPEGPVGDKQANYQTNHNEVTEIAQLVAPHWKQDYRHELALSLSAYLAKLGWALPMVKEVIKRASKDDNEPKDRLRAIEDTFAKIKGNQPVRGFKGLEEILPKATLDRVELLAKNARVSPLIRKVDEIRLSKGQTFLKKRHIAEVVNDELNERGKFLRTPGDELFYFNGSVIPLDAPDFKALIERQFGLNPTETEGR
;
A
#
# COMPACT_ATOMS: atom_id res chain seq x y z
N MET A 1 -10.97 23.42 28.98
CA MET A 1 -10.81 21.96 29.19
C MET A 1 -9.33 21.75 29.47
N PRO A 2 -8.92 20.99 30.50
CA PRO A 2 -7.52 20.98 30.86
C PRO A 2 -6.71 20.31 29.74
N ASP A 3 -5.63 20.96 29.34
CA ASP A 3 -4.63 20.39 28.44
C ASP A 3 -4.18 19.05 29.02
N ILE A 4 -4.31 17.97 28.26
CA ILE A 4 -3.82 16.64 28.66
C ILE A 4 -2.32 16.76 29.00
N GLY A 5 -1.92 16.29 30.18
CA GLY A 5 -0.53 16.34 30.58
C GLY A 5 0.35 15.48 29.66
N LEU A 6 1.63 15.82 29.52
CA LEU A 6 2.56 15.07 28.66
C LEU A 6 2.57 13.57 29.01
N TYR A 7 2.60 13.24 30.30
CA TYR A 7 2.59 11.86 30.77
C TYR A 7 1.27 11.14 30.45
N GLU A 8 0.14 11.81 30.69
CA GLU A 8 -1.19 11.27 30.39
C GLU A 8 -1.37 11.02 28.89
N ALA A 9 -0.84 11.91 28.05
CA ALA A 9 -0.85 11.75 26.60
C ALA A 9 -0.01 10.56 26.14
N ILE A 10 1.20 10.38 26.70
CA ILE A 10 2.05 9.23 26.39
C ILE A 10 1.33 7.91 26.75
N GLU A 11 0.72 7.84 27.93
CA GLU A 11 -0.02 6.65 28.35
C GLU A 11 -1.28 6.42 27.49
N LEU A 12 -1.99 7.48 27.11
CA LEU A 12 -3.11 7.37 26.16
C LEU A 12 -2.65 6.80 24.81
N TYR A 13 -1.55 7.33 24.26
CA TYR A 13 -1.00 6.87 22.98
C TYR A 13 -0.47 5.44 23.04
N LYS A 14 0.10 5.03 24.18
CA LYS A 14 0.46 3.63 24.44
C LYS A 14 -0.76 2.72 24.50
N ARG A 15 -1.84 3.13 25.16
CA ARG A 15 -3.12 2.38 25.18
C ARG A 15 -3.72 2.24 23.78
N TRP A 16 -3.63 3.29 22.97
CA TRP A 16 -3.96 3.21 21.55
C TRP A 16 -2.93 2.43 20.73
N GLY A 17 -1.86 1.90 21.31
CA GLY A 17 -0.85 1.15 20.60
C GLY A 17 -0.17 1.97 19.49
N LEU A 18 0.07 3.27 19.73
CA LEU A 18 0.72 4.17 18.78
C LEU A 18 2.24 4.19 19.00
N ALA A 19 3.00 4.33 17.93
CA ALA A 19 4.45 4.50 17.95
C ALA A 19 4.81 5.97 18.17
N ILE A 20 5.38 6.26 19.33
CA ILE A 20 5.70 7.61 19.80
C ILE A 20 7.15 7.95 19.44
N LEU A 21 7.41 9.21 19.08
CA LEU A 21 8.75 9.77 18.92
C LEU A 21 8.88 11.17 19.54
N PRO A 22 10.08 11.59 19.97
CA PRO A 22 10.32 12.93 20.49
C PRO A 22 10.52 13.92 19.35
N ILE A 23 9.84 15.06 19.43
CA ILE A 23 9.98 16.18 18.51
C ILE A 23 10.55 17.38 19.28
N ALA A 24 11.44 18.13 18.64
CA ALA A 24 12.02 19.32 19.23
C ALA A 24 10.92 20.31 19.66
N HIS A 25 11.13 21.00 20.79
CA HIS A 25 10.21 22.00 21.29
C HIS A 25 9.82 23.01 20.21
N ARG A 26 8.53 23.36 20.12
CA ARG A 26 8.04 24.37 19.15
C ARG A 26 8.51 24.10 17.72
N SER A 27 8.66 22.83 17.37
CA SER A 27 9.15 22.36 16.08
C SER A 27 8.31 21.20 15.59
N LYS A 28 8.57 20.79 14.34
CA LYS A 28 8.04 19.57 13.72
C LYS A 28 9.14 18.58 13.36
N LYS A 29 10.36 18.82 13.83
CA LYS A 29 11.56 18.02 13.55
C LYS A 29 11.80 17.00 14.68
N PRO A 30 11.89 15.69 14.38
CA PRO A 30 12.26 14.67 15.35
C PRO A 30 13.63 14.94 15.96
N LEU A 31 13.81 14.56 17.23
CA LEU A 31 15.10 14.62 17.93
C LEU A 31 15.95 13.36 17.74
N VAL A 32 15.39 12.34 17.10
CA VAL A 32 16.02 11.03 16.86
C VAL A 32 15.88 10.65 15.39
N ASP A 33 16.70 9.70 14.92
CA ASP A 33 16.40 9.03 13.66
C ASP A 33 15.12 8.21 13.83
N TRP A 34 14.06 8.68 13.19
CA TRP A 34 12.72 8.14 13.36
C TRP A 34 12.41 7.03 12.35
N LYS A 35 13.22 6.84 11.30
CA LYS A 35 12.96 5.80 10.28
C LYS A 35 12.83 4.39 10.88
N PRO A 36 13.66 3.97 11.85
CA PRO A 36 13.48 2.68 12.52
C PRO A 36 12.13 2.54 13.24
N LEU A 37 11.56 3.65 13.73
CA LEU A 37 10.27 3.68 14.42
C LEU A 37 9.07 3.45 13.48
N GLN A 38 9.28 3.38 12.17
CA GLN A 38 8.26 2.90 11.23
C GLN A 38 8.05 1.38 11.30
N ARG A 39 8.96 0.64 11.94
CA ARG A 39 8.93 -0.83 12.02
C ARG A 39 8.85 -1.35 13.46
N ARG A 40 9.08 -0.50 14.46
CA ARG A 40 8.98 -0.84 15.89
C ARG A 40 8.47 0.33 16.70
N LYS A 41 7.92 0.05 17.88
CA LYS A 41 7.60 1.07 18.88
C LYS A 41 8.81 1.34 19.76
N ALA A 42 8.83 2.52 20.36
CA ALA A 42 9.77 2.83 21.43
C ALA A 42 9.39 2.08 22.71
N ASP A 43 10.38 1.60 23.46
CA ASP A 43 10.14 0.98 24.78
C ASP A 43 10.04 2.04 25.90
N ASN A 44 9.70 1.60 27.12
CA ASN A 44 9.56 2.51 28.26
C ASN A 44 10.88 3.20 28.65
N ALA A 45 12.05 2.59 28.39
CA ALA A 45 13.34 3.18 28.70
C ALA A 45 13.68 4.30 27.69
N GLU A 46 13.40 4.09 26.40
CA GLU A 46 13.50 5.12 25.36
C GLU A 46 12.54 6.28 25.66
N LEU A 47 11.27 6.00 25.95
CA LEU A 47 10.29 7.02 26.31
C LEU A 47 10.68 7.80 27.57
N GLY A 48 11.17 7.11 28.60
CA GLY A 48 11.68 7.73 29.83
C GLY A 48 12.90 8.63 29.56
N LYS A 49 13.84 8.18 28.74
CA LYS A 49 14.99 9.00 28.31
C LYS A 49 14.55 10.24 27.54
N TRP A 50 13.53 10.11 26.69
CA TRP A 50 13.06 11.21 25.86
C TRP A 50 12.26 12.24 26.65
N PHE A 51 11.34 11.81 27.50
CA PHE A 51 10.32 12.66 28.13
C PHE A 51 10.43 12.78 29.65
N GLY A 52 11.30 12.02 30.31
CA GLY A 52 11.39 11.95 31.77
C GLY A 52 12.07 13.15 32.45
N ASN A 53 13.00 13.82 31.76
CA ASN A 53 13.83 14.88 32.37
C ASN A 53 13.54 16.30 31.84
N GLU A 54 12.81 16.44 30.73
CA GLU A 54 12.59 17.72 30.06
C GLU A 54 11.12 17.86 29.63
N HIS A 55 10.38 18.78 30.25
CA HIS A 55 8.97 19.05 29.93
C HIS A 55 8.77 19.86 28.64
N HIS A 56 9.85 20.21 27.94
CA HIS A 56 9.82 21.07 26.76
C HIS A 56 10.07 20.26 25.48
N LYS A 57 9.35 19.16 25.27
CA LYS A 57 9.39 18.41 24.00
C LYS A 57 7.99 18.24 23.44
N ASN A 58 7.92 18.26 22.12
CA ASN A 58 6.72 17.87 21.40
C ASN A 58 6.69 16.34 21.27
N ILE A 59 5.49 15.80 21.15
CA ILE A 59 5.22 14.40 20.84
C ILE A 59 4.94 14.28 19.34
N GLY A 60 5.61 13.32 18.71
CA GLY A 60 5.24 12.81 17.39
C GLY A 60 4.65 11.42 17.47
N ILE A 61 3.78 11.10 16.51
CA ILE A 61 3.22 9.76 16.34
C ILE A 61 3.53 9.30 14.92
N VAL A 62 4.17 8.14 14.78
CA VAL A 62 4.38 7.50 13.48
C VAL A 62 3.06 6.91 13.01
N CYS A 63 2.64 7.19 11.78
CA CYS A 63 1.40 6.67 11.21
C CYS A 63 1.64 5.32 10.51
N GLY A 64 0.57 4.63 10.11
CA GLY A 64 0.64 3.36 9.39
C GLY A 64 0.68 2.13 10.31
N ARG A 65 1.24 1.03 9.79
CA ARG A 65 1.17 -0.32 10.36
C ARG A 65 1.69 -0.40 11.79
N VAL A 66 2.83 0.25 12.07
CA VAL A 66 3.45 0.23 13.42
C VAL A 66 2.52 0.77 14.50
N SER A 67 1.59 1.66 14.11
CA SER A 67 0.57 2.26 14.98
C SER A 67 -0.80 1.63 14.77
N GLY A 68 -0.87 0.37 14.31
CA GLY A 68 -2.11 -0.37 14.06
C GLY A 68 -2.94 0.20 12.90
N ASN A 69 -2.26 0.51 11.80
CA ASN A 69 -2.82 1.16 10.60
C ASN A 69 -3.47 2.53 10.89
N LEU A 70 -2.82 3.33 11.73
CA LEU A 70 -3.25 4.71 11.97
C LEU A 70 -3.16 5.51 10.66
N VAL A 71 -4.26 6.16 10.31
CA VAL A 71 -4.34 7.15 9.24
C VAL A 71 -4.88 8.43 9.83
N VAL A 72 -4.26 9.55 9.48
CA VAL A 72 -4.70 10.88 9.94
C VAL A 72 -5.06 11.72 8.72
N LEU A 73 -6.28 12.25 8.70
CA LEU A 73 -6.72 13.24 7.75
C LEU A 73 -6.35 14.63 8.30
N ASP A 74 -5.30 15.25 7.77
CA ASP A 74 -4.78 16.55 8.20
C ASP A 74 -5.30 17.66 7.28
N PHE A 75 -6.27 18.41 7.78
CA PHE A 75 -6.93 19.51 7.07
C PHE A 75 -6.23 20.83 7.41
N ASP A 76 -5.71 21.54 6.40
CA ASP A 76 -5.05 22.84 6.61
C ASP A 76 -6.04 24.01 6.86
N LYS A 77 -7.36 23.80 6.67
CA LYS A 77 -8.39 24.85 6.74
C LYS A 77 -9.67 24.37 7.43
N LEU A 78 -10.33 25.30 8.13
CA LEU A 78 -11.64 25.08 8.75
C LEU A 78 -12.72 24.68 7.74
N ALA A 79 -12.82 25.37 6.61
CA ALA A 79 -13.86 25.08 5.62
C ALA A 79 -13.79 23.64 5.09
N ALA A 80 -12.59 23.12 4.82
CA ALA A 80 -12.42 21.73 4.37
C ALA A 80 -12.80 20.71 5.45
N PHE A 81 -12.47 21.00 6.71
CA PHE A 81 -12.89 20.17 7.84
C PHE A 81 -14.42 20.20 8.04
N GLN A 82 -15.07 21.35 7.88
CA GLN A 82 -16.53 21.48 7.98
C GLN A 82 -17.25 20.76 6.85
N GLU A 83 -16.76 20.86 5.61
CA GLU A 83 -17.29 20.11 4.47
C GLU A 83 -17.21 18.59 4.72
N PHE A 84 -16.04 18.12 5.20
CA PHE A 84 -15.86 16.73 5.58
C PHE A 84 -16.81 16.31 6.71
N GLY A 85 -16.98 17.15 7.74
CA GLY A 85 -17.93 16.89 8.84
C GLY A 85 -19.38 16.80 8.37
N GLY A 86 -19.79 17.63 7.41
CA GLY A 86 -21.11 17.56 6.80
C GLY A 86 -21.34 16.23 6.05
N LYS A 87 -20.38 15.83 5.21
CA LYS A 87 -20.40 14.54 4.50
C LYS A 87 -20.38 13.36 5.48
N TRP A 88 -19.59 13.45 6.55
CA TRP A 88 -19.55 12.44 7.60
C TRP A 88 -20.94 12.26 8.23
N LYS A 89 -21.58 13.36 8.61
CA LYS A 89 -22.91 13.33 9.22
C LYS A 89 -23.97 12.77 8.29
N GLU A 90 -23.91 13.09 7.01
CA GLU A 90 -24.78 12.52 5.98
C GLU A 90 -24.59 11.00 5.84
N LEU A 91 -23.34 10.53 5.80
CA LEU A 91 -23.03 9.11 5.59
C LEU A 91 -23.21 8.24 6.85
N ARG A 92 -23.00 8.81 8.04
CA ARG A 92 -22.93 8.05 9.30
C ARG A 92 -24.00 8.42 10.34
N GLY A 93 -24.72 9.53 10.13
CA GLY A 93 -25.79 9.98 11.03
C GLY A 93 -25.32 10.60 12.35
N THR A 94 -24.01 10.69 12.60
CA THR A 94 -23.42 11.31 13.81
C THR A 94 -22.33 12.32 13.43
N ASP A 95 -21.91 13.16 14.37
CA ASP A 95 -20.82 14.10 14.13
C ASP A 95 -19.45 13.40 14.31
N VAL A 96 -18.46 13.72 13.47
CA VAL A 96 -17.11 13.10 13.52
C VAL A 96 -16.45 13.17 14.91
N GLN A 97 -16.74 14.23 15.66
CA GLN A 97 -16.22 14.45 17.02
C GLN A 97 -16.86 13.53 18.08
N GLU A 98 -17.91 12.79 17.73
CA GLU A 98 -18.54 11.79 18.60
C GLU A 98 -17.91 10.40 18.39
N GLU A 99 -17.43 10.11 17.17
CA GLU A 99 -16.95 8.76 16.83
C GLU A 99 -15.43 8.58 16.96
N THR A 100 -14.62 9.63 16.77
CA THR A 100 -13.15 9.47 16.71
C THR A 100 -12.39 10.71 17.16
N PRO A 101 -11.12 10.61 17.63
CA PRO A 101 -10.38 11.76 18.11
C PRO A 101 -10.13 12.79 17.00
N VAL A 102 -10.44 14.04 17.33
CA VAL A 102 -10.19 15.21 16.48
C VAL A 102 -9.25 16.14 17.23
N VAL A 103 -8.17 16.52 16.56
CA VAL A 103 -7.14 17.41 17.12
C VAL A 103 -7.19 18.75 16.41
N LYS A 104 -7.31 19.83 17.18
CA LYS A 104 -7.05 21.18 16.72
C LYS A 104 -5.55 21.36 16.56
N THR A 105 -5.11 21.78 15.38
CA THR A 105 -3.70 22.09 15.11
C THR A 105 -3.49 23.60 15.01
N GLY A 106 -2.23 24.04 14.86
CA GLY A 106 -1.93 25.47 14.75
C GLY A 106 -2.57 26.19 13.56
N ARG A 107 -3.01 25.47 12.51
CA ARG A 107 -3.69 26.07 11.35
C ARG A 107 -5.01 25.39 10.97
N GLY A 108 -5.25 24.18 11.46
CA GLY A 108 -6.29 23.32 10.94
C GLY A 108 -6.71 22.23 11.91
N PHE A 109 -6.97 21.04 11.41
CA PHE A 109 -7.56 19.93 12.17
C PHE A 109 -6.99 18.59 11.70
N GLN A 110 -6.83 17.66 12.63
CA GLN A 110 -6.45 16.28 12.34
C GLN A 110 -7.55 15.34 12.82
N VAL A 111 -8.02 14.45 11.95
CA VAL A 111 -8.98 13.40 12.30
C VAL A 111 -8.26 12.06 12.30
N TYR A 112 -8.28 11.35 13.43
CA TYR A 112 -7.53 10.11 13.62
C TYR A 112 -8.45 8.95 13.25
N LEU A 113 -7.97 7.99 12.47
CA LEU A 113 -8.74 6.82 12.02
C LEU A 113 -7.84 5.59 12.00
N ARG A 114 -8.42 4.40 12.17
CA ARG A 114 -7.79 3.14 11.79
C ARG A 114 -8.41 2.63 10.50
N ILE A 115 -7.57 2.22 9.57
CA ILE A 115 -8.04 1.72 8.28
C ILE A 115 -7.53 0.30 8.11
N ARG A 116 -8.41 -0.64 7.75
CA ARG A 116 -8.00 -2.04 7.55
C ARG A 116 -6.94 -2.17 6.45
N GLN A 117 -7.02 -1.31 5.43
CA GLN A 117 -6.08 -1.23 4.33
C GLN A 117 -4.90 -0.33 4.68
N ILE A 118 -3.70 -0.67 4.18
CA ILE A 118 -2.54 0.22 4.29
C ILE A 118 -2.77 1.43 3.39
N VAL A 119 -2.81 2.60 4.01
CA VAL A 119 -2.88 3.89 3.32
C VAL A 119 -1.54 4.58 3.49
N ASN A 120 -0.95 5.03 2.39
CA ASN A 120 0.31 5.75 2.40
C ASN A 120 0.10 7.25 2.53
N LYS A 121 1.14 7.96 2.95
CA LYS A 121 1.14 9.43 2.92
C LYS A 121 0.79 9.93 1.51
N ARG A 122 -0.19 10.85 1.44
CA ARG A 122 -0.61 11.47 0.19
C ARG A 122 -1.16 12.87 0.43
N ARG A 123 -0.82 13.82 -0.43
CA ARG A 123 -1.48 15.12 -0.48
C ARG A 123 -2.60 15.07 -1.51
N LEU A 124 -3.82 15.42 -1.12
CA LEU A 124 -4.95 15.56 -2.02
C LEU A 124 -5.16 17.03 -2.42
N THR A 125 -5.79 17.23 -3.58
CA THR A 125 -6.26 18.56 -4.01
C THR A 125 -7.26 19.10 -2.97
N GLY A 126 -7.26 20.42 -2.73
CA GLY A 126 -8.13 21.04 -1.71
C GLY A 126 -7.53 21.18 -0.30
N ARG A 127 -6.24 20.88 -0.11
CA ARG A 127 -5.48 21.02 1.16
C ARG A 127 -5.85 20.03 2.28
N LEU A 128 -6.24 18.81 1.90
CA LEU A 128 -6.26 17.65 2.78
C LEU A 128 -4.98 16.84 2.56
N ASP A 129 -4.18 16.67 3.61
CA ASP A 129 -3.02 15.79 3.63
C ASP A 129 -3.37 14.50 4.39
N ILE A 130 -3.27 13.36 3.71
CA ILE A 130 -3.38 12.03 4.33
C ILE A 130 -2.01 11.66 4.88
N GLN A 131 -1.96 11.37 6.18
CA GLN A 131 -0.78 10.85 6.88
C GLN A 131 -1.02 9.38 7.21
N GLY A 132 -0.23 8.50 6.61
CA GLY A 132 -0.37 7.05 6.75
C GLY A 132 1.01 6.39 6.83
N GLU A 133 1.18 5.22 6.22
CA GLU A 133 2.47 4.55 6.15
C GLU A 133 3.56 5.51 5.60
N GLY A 134 4.74 5.46 6.22
CA GLY A 134 5.88 6.29 5.84
C GLY A 134 5.82 7.74 6.34
N SER A 135 4.89 8.09 7.25
CA SER A 135 4.81 9.44 7.83
C SER A 135 4.69 9.46 9.34
N TYR A 136 4.81 10.66 9.91
CA TYR A 136 4.49 10.93 11.31
C TYR A 136 3.74 12.26 11.39
N ILE A 137 2.99 12.44 12.47
CA ILE A 137 2.31 13.68 12.83
C ILE A 137 2.85 14.25 14.14
N VAL A 138 2.58 15.53 14.39
CA VAL A 138 2.74 16.15 15.72
C VAL A 138 1.41 15.99 16.46
N ALA A 139 1.44 15.49 17.69
CA ALA A 139 0.25 15.16 18.48
C ALA A 139 0.15 16.02 19.75
N PRO A 140 -1.04 16.16 20.35
CA PRO A 140 -1.19 16.81 21.66
C PRO A 140 -0.24 16.24 22.74
N PRO A 141 0.15 17.03 23.75
CA PRO A 141 -0.12 18.46 23.94
C PRO A 141 0.96 19.37 23.30
N SER A 142 1.55 18.95 22.17
CA SER A 142 2.67 19.66 21.53
C SER A 142 2.38 21.11 21.16
N ILE A 143 3.43 21.92 21.04
CA ILE A 143 3.35 23.33 20.65
C ILE A 143 3.86 23.49 19.21
N HIS A 144 3.05 24.07 18.33
CA HIS A 144 3.44 24.43 16.96
C HIS A 144 4.53 25.52 16.96
N PRO A 145 5.38 25.64 15.91
CA PRO A 145 6.33 26.76 15.79
C PRO A 145 5.73 28.15 15.98
N SER A 146 4.46 28.34 15.61
CA SER A 146 3.72 29.60 15.81
C SER A 146 3.29 29.88 17.25
N GLY A 147 3.46 28.92 18.18
CA GLY A 147 2.99 29.01 19.56
C GLY A 147 1.60 28.40 19.81
N ALA A 148 0.87 28.03 18.76
CA ALA A 148 -0.43 27.36 18.92
C ALA A 148 -0.26 25.93 19.47
N VAL A 149 -1.11 25.54 20.41
CA VAL A 149 -1.07 24.21 21.06
C VAL A 149 -1.90 23.22 20.26
N TYR A 150 -1.38 22.01 20.07
CA TYR A 150 -2.15 20.88 19.55
C TYR A 150 -3.05 20.33 20.66
N GLN A 151 -4.37 20.36 20.47
CA GLN A 151 -5.34 20.02 21.51
C GLN A 151 -6.43 19.08 20.98
N PHE A 152 -6.84 18.09 21.77
CA PHE A 152 -8.05 17.32 21.47
C PHE A 152 -9.28 18.21 21.60
N MET A 153 -10.12 18.22 20.58
CA MET A 153 -11.41 18.92 20.62
C MET A 153 -12.46 18.15 21.39
N ASN A 154 -12.30 16.83 21.44
CA ASN A 154 -13.20 15.86 22.03
C ASN A 154 -12.45 14.89 22.96
N PRO A 155 -11.85 15.39 24.06
CA PRO A 155 -11.02 14.57 24.95
C PRO A 155 -11.75 13.39 25.61
N GLN A 156 -13.09 13.40 25.62
CA GLN A 156 -13.93 12.30 26.08
C GLN A 156 -13.91 11.08 25.13
N VAL A 157 -13.53 11.26 23.86
CA VAL A 157 -13.41 10.16 22.89
C VAL A 157 -12.07 9.46 23.10
N THR A 158 -12.12 8.26 23.66
CA THR A 158 -10.94 7.49 24.10
C THR A 158 -10.61 6.30 23.22
N GLU A 159 -11.25 6.16 22.06
CA GLU A 159 -10.97 5.13 21.07
C GLU A 159 -10.83 5.75 19.68
N ILE A 160 -9.95 5.19 18.85
CA ILE A 160 -9.80 5.59 17.44
C ILE A 160 -10.71 4.71 16.61
N LEU A 161 -11.67 5.32 15.90
CA LEU A 161 -12.61 4.60 15.06
C LEU A 161 -11.88 3.78 13.98
N GLN A 162 -12.27 2.51 13.85
CA GLN A 162 -11.84 1.66 12.75
C GLN A 162 -12.87 1.66 11.62
N ILE A 163 -12.42 1.97 10.41
CA ILE A 163 -13.21 1.96 9.17
C ILE A 163 -12.61 0.98 8.15
N HIS A 164 -13.41 0.57 7.17
CA HIS A 164 -12.95 -0.38 6.14
C HIS A 164 -12.13 0.32 5.06
N SER A 165 -12.58 1.50 4.61
CA SER A 165 -11.95 2.30 3.55
C SER A 165 -12.18 3.80 3.75
N LEU A 166 -11.29 4.64 3.18
CA LEU A 166 -11.53 6.09 3.08
C LEU A 166 -12.70 6.42 2.14
N VAL A 167 -13.01 5.53 1.20
CA VAL A 167 -14.15 5.67 0.29
C VAL A 167 -15.47 5.66 1.07
N ASP A 168 -15.54 4.94 2.19
CA ASP A 168 -16.71 4.90 3.09
C ASP A 168 -17.03 6.28 3.68
N LEU A 169 -16.09 7.23 3.59
CA LEU A 169 -16.20 8.61 4.07
C LEU A 169 -16.29 9.64 2.93
N GLY A 170 -16.52 9.18 1.69
CA GLY A 170 -16.54 10.05 0.51
C GLY A 170 -15.18 10.66 0.16
N VAL A 171 -14.08 10.10 0.71
CA VAL A 171 -12.72 10.50 0.36
C VAL A 171 -12.22 9.57 -0.75
N GLU A 172 -12.43 10.00 -1.99
CA GLU A 172 -11.91 9.30 -3.16
C GLU A 172 -10.40 9.49 -3.25
N LEU A 173 -9.67 8.38 -3.32
CA LEU A 173 -8.26 8.40 -3.64
C LEU A 173 -8.13 8.36 -5.17
N PRO A 174 -7.57 9.40 -5.82
CA PRO A 174 -7.36 9.35 -7.26
C PRO A 174 -6.49 8.15 -7.64
N GLU A 175 -6.88 7.44 -8.70
CA GLU A 175 -6.04 6.42 -9.32
C GLU A 175 -4.76 7.12 -9.83
N GLY A 176 -3.63 6.87 -9.17
CA GLY A 176 -2.37 7.59 -9.37
C GLY A 176 -1.34 7.16 -8.33
N PRO A 177 -0.03 7.35 -8.55
CA PRO A 177 1.00 6.43 -8.09
C PRO A 177 1.03 6.30 -6.57
N VAL A 178 1.07 5.03 -6.19
CA VAL A 178 1.05 4.48 -4.85
C VAL A 178 2.29 4.94 -4.09
N GLY A 179 2.07 5.62 -2.97
CA GLY A 179 3.08 5.70 -1.91
C GLY A 179 3.41 4.29 -1.42
N ASP A 180 4.65 4.07 -1.05
CA ASP A 180 5.28 2.81 -0.65
C ASP A 180 4.89 1.54 -1.44
N LYS A 181 5.64 1.30 -2.52
CA LYS A 181 5.53 0.14 -3.41
C LYS A 181 5.78 -1.20 -2.70
N GLN A 182 6.45 -1.21 -1.55
CA GLN A 182 6.60 -2.41 -0.74
C GLN A 182 5.26 -2.91 -0.22
N ALA A 183 4.32 -2.03 0.16
CA ALA A 183 3.01 -2.44 0.68
C ALA A 183 2.13 -3.08 -0.39
N ASN A 184 2.03 -2.49 -1.59
CA ASN A 184 1.25 -3.06 -2.69
C ASN A 184 1.87 -4.35 -3.25
N TYR A 185 3.21 -4.44 -3.28
CA TYR A 185 3.88 -5.68 -3.66
C TYR A 185 3.66 -6.78 -2.61
N GLN A 186 3.64 -6.43 -1.33
CA GLN A 186 3.50 -7.38 -0.23
C GLN A 186 2.05 -7.82 -0.02
N THR A 187 1.05 -6.95 -0.25
CA THR A 187 -0.36 -7.38 -0.38
C THR A 187 -0.49 -8.35 -1.54
N ASN A 188 -0.06 -7.96 -2.76
CA ASN A 188 -0.15 -8.83 -3.93
C ASN A 188 0.56 -10.17 -3.72
N HIS A 189 1.71 -10.18 -3.04
CA HIS A 189 2.42 -11.41 -2.71
C HIS A 189 1.65 -12.28 -1.69
N ASN A 190 0.94 -11.67 -0.74
CA ASN A 190 0.04 -12.37 0.18
C ASN A 190 -1.16 -12.95 -0.56
N GLU A 191 -1.86 -12.18 -1.40
CA GLU A 191 -3.01 -12.71 -2.15
C GLU A 191 -2.59 -13.81 -3.13
N VAL A 192 -1.45 -13.67 -3.82
CA VAL A 192 -0.88 -14.74 -4.67
C VAL A 192 -0.64 -16.02 -3.85
N THR A 193 -0.10 -15.89 -2.65
CA THR A 193 0.23 -17.03 -1.78
C THR A 193 -1.03 -17.67 -1.21
N GLU A 194 -1.96 -16.88 -0.67
CA GLU A 194 -3.20 -17.36 -0.08
C GLU A 194 -4.10 -18.01 -1.13
N ILE A 195 -4.27 -17.39 -2.30
CA ILE A 195 -5.02 -18.01 -3.41
C ILE A 195 -4.35 -19.33 -3.79
N ALA A 196 -3.04 -19.36 -4.03
CA ALA A 196 -2.35 -20.60 -4.38
C ALA A 196 -2.53 -21.72 -3.35
N GLN A 197 -2.48 -21.40 -2.05
CA GLN A 197 -2.71 -22.36 -0.96
C GLN A 197 -4.15 -22.87 -0.93
N LEU A 198 -5.14 -22.03 -1.27
CA LEU A 198 -6.54 -22.43 -1.33
C LEU A 198 -6.82 -23.36 -2.51
N VAL A 199 -6.18 -23.15 -3.66
CA VAL A 199 -6.40 -23.99 -4.86
C VAL A 199 -5.52 -25.23 -4.92
N ALA A 200 -4.34 -25.23 -4.27
CA ALA A 200 -3.40 -26.36 -4.28
C ALA A 200 -4.06 -27.71 -3.92
N PRO A 201 -4.88 -27.84 -2.85
CA PRO A 201 -5.56 -29.10 -2.52
C PRO A 201 -6.52 -29.62 -3.60
N HIS A 202 -6.96 -28.73 -4.50
CA HIS A 202 -7.87 -29.05 -5.60
C HIS A 202 -7.13 -29.25 -6.93
N TRP A 203 -5.79 -29.22 -6.94
CA TRP A 203 -5.01 -29.38 -8.17
C TRP A 203 -4.88 -30.87 -8.56
N LYS A 204 -5.96 -31.46 -9.11
CA LYS A 204 -6.01 -32.89 -9.45
C LYS A 204 -5.90 -33.15 -10.95
N GLN A 205 -5.31 -34.29 -11.32
CA GLN A 205 -5.01 -34.63 -12.73
C GLN A 205 -6.21 -34.51 -13.67
N ASP A 206 -7.39 -34.89 -13.19
CA ASP A 206 -8.62 -34.98 -13.98
C ASP A 206 -9.16 -33.61 -14.42
N TYR A 207 -8.87 -32.55 -13.66
CA TYR A 207 -9.43 -31.21 -13.89
C TYR A 207 -8.44 -30.05 -13.65
N ARG A 208 -7.15 -30.32 -13.42
CA ARG A 208 -6.11 -29.29 -13.26
C ARG A 208 -5.98 -28.36 -14.46
N HIS A 209 -6.23 -28.86 -15.68
CA HIS A 209 -6.17 -28.04 -16.89
C HIS A 209 -7.30 -27.01 -16.90
N GLU A 210 -8.53 -27.46 -16.65
CA GLU A 210 -9.70 -26.59 -16.55
C GLU A 210 -9.62 -25.64 -15.36
N LEU A 211 -9.05 -26.09 -14.23
CA LEU A 211 -8.77 -25.24 -13.08
C LEU A 211 -7.78 -24.13 -13.44
N ALA A 212 -6.68 -24.46 -14.14
CA ALA A 212 -5.69 -23.50 -14.60
C ALA A 212 -6.33 -22.45 -15.53
N LEU A 213 -7.12 -22.89 -16.51
CA LEU A 213 -7.81 -21.99 -17.45
C LEU A 213 -8.83 -21.11 -16.75
N SER A 214 -9.69 -21.69 -15.91
CA SER A 214 -10.79 -20.99 -15.24
C SER A 214 -10.29 -19.98 -14.21
N LEU A 215 -9.27 -20.35 -13.43
CA LEU A 215 -8.64 -19.45 -12.47
C LEU A 215 -7.95 -18.30 -13.20
N SER A 216 -7.19 -18.60 -14.26
CA SER A 216 -6.49 -17.59 -15.04
C SER A 216 -7.46 -16.61 -15.69
N ALA A 217 -8.54 -17.11 -16.29
CA ALA A 217 -9.55 -16.28 -16.93
C ALA A 217 -10.29 -15.41 -15.92
N TYR A 218 -10.59 -15.93 -14.72
CA TYR A 218 -11.25 -15.16 -13.67
C TYR A 218 -10.34 -14.03 -13.14
N LEU A 219 -9.11 -14.35 -12.77
CA LEU A 219 -8.15 -13.37 -12.26
C LEU A 219 -7.85 -12.29 -13.31
N ALA A 220 -7.64 -12.68 -14.57
CA ALA A 220 -7.41 -11.75 -15.67
C ALA A 220 -8.58 -10.79 -15.88
N LYS A 221 -9.83 -11.27 -15.79
CA LYS A 221 -11.04 -10.40 -15.88
C LYS A 221 -11.14 -9.41 -14.73
N LEU A 222 -10.61 -9.74 -13.56
CA LEU A 222 -10.47 -8.83 -12.42
C LEU A 222 -9.26 -7.89 -12.53
N GLY A 223 -8.54 -7.93 -13.66
CA GLY A 223 -7.41 -7.05 -13.94
C GLY A 223 -6.10 -7.51 -13.30
N TRP A 224 -5.98 -8.79 -12.89
CA TRP A 224 -4.72 -9.37 -12.45
C TRP A 224 -3.72 -9.45 -13.61
N ALA A 225 -2.47 -9.18 -13.29
CA ALA A 225 -1.39 -9.23 -14.26
C ALA A 225 -0.97 -10.66 -14.61
N LEU A 226 -0.51 -10.88 -15.84
CA LEU A 226 -0.05 -12.18 -16.31
C LEU A 226 1.04 -12.80 -15.40
N PRO A 227 2.06 -12.07 -14.93
CA PRO A 227 3.06 -12.62 -14.00
C PRO A 227 2.48 -13.07 -12.66
N MET A 228 1.50 -12.33 -12.13
CA MET A 228 0.86 -12.69 -10.85
C MET A 228 0.05 -13.97 -10.98
N VAL A 229 -0.72 -14.09 -12.07
CA VAL A 229 -1.49 -15.31 -12.35
C VAL A 229 -0.57 -16.51 -12.57
N LYS A 230 0.52 -16.34 -13.33
CA LYS A 230 1.54 -17.39 -13.49
C LYS A 230 2.12 -17.85 -12.15
N GLU A 231 2.37 -16.92 -11.24
CA GLU A 231 2.91 -17.26 -9.92
C GLU A 231 1.89 -17.97 -9.02
N VAL A 232 0.60 -17.59 -9.07
CA VAL A 232 -0.49 -18.33 -8.40
C VAL A 232 -0.49 -19.79 -8.87
N ILE A 233 -0.52 -19.99 -10.20
CA ILE A 233 -0.57 -21.33 -10.79
C ILE A 233 0.69 -22.12 -10.41
N LYS A 234 1.88 -21.54 -10.60
CA LYS A 234 3.15 -22.18 -10.26
C LYS A 234 3.22 -22.63 -8.80
N ARG A 235 2.68 -21.84 -7.87
CA ARG A 235 2.63 -22.19 -6.43
C ARG A 235 1.58 -23.23 -6.11
N ALA A 236 0.43 -23.19 -6.79
CA ALA A 236 -0.64 -24.17 -6.62
C ALA A 236 -0.31 -25.54 -7.24
N SER A 237 0.51 -25.56 -8.29
CA SER A 237 0.77 -26.72 -9.14
C SER A 237 2.16 -27.35 -8.92
N LYS A 238 2.67 -27.39 -7.68
CA LYS A 238 4.04 -27.86 -7.40
C LYS A 238 4.31 -29.28 -7.89
N ASP A 239 3.31 -30.16 -7.81
CA ASP A 239 3.39 -31.57 -8.20
C ASP A 239 2.85 -31.83 -9.62
N ASP A 240 2.69 -30.78 -10.44
CA ASP A 240 2.22 -30.90 -11.82
C ASP A 240 3.33 -31.48 -12.72
N ASN A 241 3.00 -32.47 -13.54
CA ASN A 241 3.93 -33.12 -14.47
C ASN A 241 4.02 -32.41 -15.84
N GLU A 242 3.19 -31.39 -16.10
CA GLU A 242 3.16 -30.58 -17.33
C GLU A 242 3.17 -29.06 -17.06
N PRO A 243 4.06 -28.54 -16.19
CA PRO A 243 3.98 -27.15 -15.73
C PRO A 243 4.16 -26.13 -16.88
N LYS A 244 4.96 -26.47 -17.90
CA LYS A 244 5.17 -25.60 -19.08
C LYS A 244 3.89 -25.42 -19.89
N ASP A 245 3.12 -26.49 -20.07
CA ASP A 245 1.86 -26.43 -20.81
C ASP A 245 0.80 -25.66 -20.04
N ARG A 246 0.81 -25.73 -18.71
CA ARG A 246 -0.05 -24.88 -17.86
C ARG A 246 0.29 -23.41 -18.08
N LEU A 247 1.56 -23.05 -17.98
CA LEU A 247 1.99 -21.66 -18.19
C LEU A 247 1.64 -21.12 -19.59
N ARG A 248 1.75 -21.96 -20.63
CA ARG A 248 1.34 -21.59 -22.00
C ARG A 248 -0.17 -21.37 -22.12
N ALA A 249 -0.97 -22.25 -21.51
CA ALA A 249 -2.43 -22.13 -21.49
C ALA A 249 -2.91 -20.82 -20.83
N ILE A 250 -2.17 -20.32 -19.83
CA ILE A 250 -2.42 -19.01 -19.21
C ILE A 250 -2.21 -17.89 -20.24
N GLU A 251 -1.10 -17.91 -20.98
CA GLU A 251 -0.81 -16.89 -22.01
C GLU A 251 -1.89 -16.87 -23.10
N ASP A 252 -2.31 -18.04 -23.57
CA ASP A 252 -3.40 -18.18 -24.55
C ASP A 252 -4.72 -17.63 -23.99
N THR A 253 -5.01 -17.85 -22.70
CA THR A 253 -6.19 -17.32 -22.02
C THR A 253 -6.19 -15.78 -21.99
N PHE A 254 -5.05 -15.18 -21.64
CA PHE A 254 -4.90 -13.72 -21.66
C PHE A 254 -5.02 -13.15 -23.09
N ALA A 255 -4.43 -13.82 -24.08
CA ALA A 255 -4.55 -13.43 -25.49
C ALA A 255 -6.01 -13.50 -25.98
N LYS A 256 -6.76 -14.55 -25.58
CA LYS A 256 -8.19 -14.68 -25.86
C LYS A 256 -8.99 -13.52 -25.26
N ILE A 257 -8.77 -13.19 -23.99
CA ILE A 257 -9.44 -12.06 -23.32
C ILE A 257 -9.17 -10.75 -24.05
N LYS A 258 -7.90 -10.47 -24.38
CA LYS A 258 -7.53 -9.27 -25.13
C LYS A 258 -8.16 -9.21 -26.52
N GLY A 259 -8.33 -10.37 -27.15
CA GLY A 259 -9.03 -10.51 -28.43
C GLY A 259 -10.56 -10.53 -28.32
N ASN A 260 -11.14 -10.24 -27.15
CA ASN A 260 -12.57 -10.36 -26.85
C ASN A 260 -13.18 -11.74 -27.16
N GLN A 261 -12.37 -12.80 -27.06
CA GLN A 261 -12.83 -14.17 -27.24
C GLN A 261 -13.41 -14.73 -25.93
N PRO A 262 -14.41 -15.63 -26.02
CA PRO A 262 -15.01 -16.22 -24.83
C PRO A 262 -14.02 -17.10 -24.07
N VAL A 263 -14.00 -16.95 -22.74
CA VAL A 263 -13.25 -17.79 -21.80
C VAL A 263 -14.12 -18.14 -20.60
N ARG A 264 -14.04 -19.39 -20.14
CA ARG A 264 -14.66 -19.84 -18.89
C ARG A 264 -13.82 -19.31 -17.73
N GLY A 265 -14.42 -18.49 -16.87
CA GLY A 265 -13.79 -17.91 -15.68
C GLY A 265 -14.48 -18.44 -14.43
N PHE A 266 -15.18 -17.55 -13.70
CA PHE A 266 -15.87 -17.88 -12.45
C PHE A 266 -16.78 -19.13 -12.53
N LYS A 267 -17.59 -19.27 -13.58
CA LYS A 267 -18.44 -20.46 -13.78
C LYS A 267 -17.65 -21.78 -13.82
N GLY A 268 -16.47 -21.78 -14.43
CA GLY A 268 -15.60 -22.97 -14.45
C GLY A 268 -14.97 -23.24 -13.08
N LEU A 269 -14.73 -22.20 -12.28
CA LEU A 269 -14.29 -22.37 -10.88
C LEU A 269 -15.41 -22.94 -10.00
N GLU A 270 -16.65 -22.52 -10.20
CA GLU A 270 -17.83 -23.03 -9.48
C GLU A 270 -18.06 -24.52 -9.70
N GLU A 271 -17.74 -25.04 -10.89
CA GLU A 271 -17.81 -26.47 -11.22
C GLU A 271 -16.71 -27.31 -10.51
N ILE A 272 -15.61 -26.68 -10.09
CA ILE A 272 -14.40 -27.38 -9.61
C ILE A 272 -14.16 -27.18 -8.11
N LEU A 273 -14.36 -25.97 -7.59
CA LEU A 273 -13.98 -25.59 -6.23
C LEU A 273 -15.17 -25.69 -5.27
N PRO A 274 -14.97 -26.18 -4.03
CA PRO A 274 -15.98 -26.07 -2.99
C PRO A 274 -16.36 -24.61 -2.76
N LYS A 275 -17.64 -24.34 -2.52
CA LYS A 275 -18.18 -22.99 -2.32
C LYS A 275 -17.35 -22.14 -1.34
N ALA A 276 -16.99 -22.70 -0.18
CA ALA A 276 -16.17 -21.99 0.81
C ALA A 276 -14.76 -21.61 0.30
N THR A 277 -14.17 -22.44 -0.57
CA THR A 277 -12.90 -22.11 -1.23
C THR A 277 -13.10 -21.01 -2.27
N LEU A 278 -14.16 -21.12 -3.07
CA LEU A 278 -14.50 -20.13 -4.11
C LEU A 278 -14.78 -18.74 -3.51
N ASP A 279 -15.57 -18.66 -2.44
CA ASP A 279 -15.88 -17.40 -1.75
C ASP A 279 -14.61 -16.71 -1.24
N ARG A 280 -13.64 -17.50 -0.73
CA ARG A 280 -12.36 -16.98 -0.25
C ARG A 280 -11.45 -16.54 -1.39
N VAL A 281 -11.39 -17.32 -2.48
CA VAL A 281 -10.65 -16.94 -3.70
C VAL A 281 -11.21 -15.66 -4.29
N GLU A 282 -12.54 -15.51 -4.36
CA GLU A 282 -13.19 -14.30 -4.86
C GLU A 282 -12.88 -13.07 -3.99
N LEU A 283 -12.96 -13.20 -2.66
CA LEU A 283 -12.62 -12.14 -1.73
C LEU A 283 -11.17 -11.66 -1.93
N LEU A 284 -10.21 -12.59 -2.02
CA LEU A 284 -8.80 -12.27 -2.22
C LEU A 284 -8.55 -11.68 -3.61
N ALA A 285 -9.17 -12.26 -4.64
CA ALA A 285 -9.01 -11.83 -6.03
C ALA A 285 -9.48 -10.39 -6.26
N LYS A 286 -10.61 -10.00 -5.65
CA LYS A 286 -11.14 -8.62 -5.75
C LYS A 286 -10.30 -7.59 -5.00
N ASN A 287 -9.52 -8.01 -4.01
CA ASN A 287 -8.72 -7.11 -3.17
C ASN A 287 -7.32 -6.82 -3.72
N ALA A 288 -6.82 -7.62 -4.68
CA ALA A 288 -5.49 -7.42 -5.23
C ALA A 288 -5.40 -6.17 -6.11
N ARG A 289 -4.26 -5.46 -6.00
CA ARG A 289 -4.05 -4.15 -6.65
C ARG A 289 -2.97 -4.26 -7.72
N VAL A 290 -3.34 -4.13 -9.00
CA VAL A 290 -2.37 -4.12 -10.11
C VAL A 290 -1.96 -2.70 -10.47
N SER A 291 -0.64 -2.46 -10.56
CA SER A 291 -0.08 -1.14 -10.94
C SER A 291 -0.38 -0.80 -12.40
N PRO A 292 -0.69 0.47 -12.75
CA PRO A 292 -0.90 0.91 -14.13
C PRO A 292 0.24 0.53 -15.09
N LEU A 293 1.49 0.58 -14.62
CA LEU A 293 2.65 0.18 -15.43
C LEU A 293 2.57 -1.29 -15.86
N ILE A 294 2.17 -2.18 -14.94
CA ILE A 294 2.07 -3.61 -15.22
C ILE A 294 1.02 -3.88 -16.29
N ARG A 295 -0.11 -3.16 -16.23
CA ARG A 295 -1.15 -3.26 -17.27
C ARG A 295 -0.59 -2.87 -18.64
N LYS A 296 0.15 -1.76 -18.71
CA LYS A 296 0.81 -1.29 -19.95
C LYS A 296 1.86 -2.28 -20.47
N VAL A 297 2.63 -2.92 -19.58
CA VAL A 297 3.58 -3.99 -19.94
C VAL A 297 2.85 -5.21 -20.51
N ASP A 298 1.76 -5.64 -19.89
CA ASP A 298 0.98 -6.80 -20.34
C ASP A 298 0.30 -6.53 -21.69
N GLU A 299 -0.16 -5.30 -21.95
CA GLU A 299 -0.65 -4.88 -23.26
C GLU A 299 0.41 -5.11 -24.35
N ILE A 300 1.68 -4.78 -24.09
CA ILE A 300 2.78 -4.98 -25.03
C ILE A 300 3.09 -6.47 -25.21
N ARG A 301 3.16 -7.25 -24.12
CA ARG A 301 3.40 -8.72 -24.18
C ARG A 301 2.39 -9.42 -25.08
N LEU A 302 1.12 -9.08 -24.88
CA LEU A 302 -0.03 -9.66 -25.58
C LEU A 302 -0.30 -9.02 -26.95
N SER A 303 0.50 -8.05 -27.41
CA SER A 303 0.36 -7.47 -28.74
C SER A 303 0.78 -8.46 -29.84
N LYS A 304 0.38 -8.23 -31.10
CA LYS A 304 0.98 -8.95 -32.24
C LYS A 304 2.30 -8.28 -32.61
N GLY A 305 3.31 -9.05 -33.00
CA GLY A 305 4.61 -8.50 -33.44
C GLY A 305 5.81 -9.34 -33.02
N GLN A 306 6.99 -8.94 -33.49
CA GLN A 306 8.24 -9.66 -33.23
C GLN A 306 8.66 -9.54 -31.77
N THR A 307 9.10 -10.65 -31.17
CA THR A 307 9.45 -10.73 -29.74
C THR A 307 10.49 -9.69 -29.31
N PHE A 308 11.49 -9.41 -30.16
CA PHE A 308 12.53 -8.43 -29.82
C PHE A 308 11.98 -6.99 -29.74
N LEU A 309 11.01 -6.62 -30.59
CA LEU A 309 10.37 -5.30 -30.57
C LEU A 309 9.52 -5.13 -29.31
N LYS A 310 8.80 -6.19 -28.91
CA LYS A 310 8.03 -6.20 -27.67
C LYS A 310 8.93 -5.98 -26.46
N LYS A 311 10.06 -6.68 -26.38
CA LYS A 311 11.06 -6.49 -25.32
C LYS A 311 11.55 -5.05 -25.25
N ARG A 312 11.87 -4.46 -26.42
CA ARG A 312 12.31 -3.06 -26.49
C ARG A 312 11.25 -2.08 -25.97
N HIS A 313 10.00 -2.20 -26.41
CA HIS A 313 8.92 -1.33 -25.91
C HIS A 313 8.65 -1.52 -24.41
N ILE A 314 8.76 -2.75 -23.91
CA ILE A 314 8.67 -3.03 -22.46
C ILE A 314 9.81 -2.30 -21.74
N ALA A 315 11.05 -2.42 -22.23
CA ALA A 315 12.20 -1.74 -21.65
C ALA A 315 12.04 -0.20 -21.66
N GLU A 316 11.52 0.37 -22.75
CA GLU A 316 11.22 1.82 -22.85
C GLU A 316 10.20 2.26 -21.79
N VAL A 317 9.05 1.57 -21.72
CA VAL A 317 8.00 1.87 -20.75
C VAL A 317 8.49 1.74 -19.30
N VAL A 318 9.35 0.78 -19.02
CA VAL A 318 9.94 0.56 -17.70
C VAL A 318 10.99 1.62 -17.39
N ASN A 319 11.81 2.00 -18.36
CA ASN A 319 12.81 3.05 -18.22
C ASN A 319 12.17 4.41 -17.97
N ASP A 320 11.08 4.73 -18.68
CA ASP A 320 10.30 5.95 -18.44
C ASP A 320 9.80 6.00 -16.99
N GLU A 321 9.21 4.89 -16.52
CA GLU A 321 8.74 4.78 -15.14
C GLU A 321 9.89 4.90 -14.12
N LEU A 322 11.05 4.29 -14.40
CA LEU A 322 12.23 4.38 -13.55
C LEU A 322 12.77 5.80 -13.49
N ASN A 323 12.78 6.52 -14.62
CA ASN A 323 13.22 7.91 -14.75
C ASN A 323 12.27 8.89 -14.05
N GLU A 324 10.97 8.64 -14.03
CA GLU A 324 10.04 9.45 -13.24
C GLU A 324 10.30 9.35 -11.73
N ARG A 325 10.95 8.27 -11.29
CA ARG A 325 11.03 7.86 -9.89
C ARG A 325 12.44 7.89 -9.29
N GLY A 326 13.43 8.09 -10.14
CA GLY A 326 14.84 8.06 -9.78
C GLY A 326 15.68 8.63 -10.90
N LYS A 327 17.00 8.43 -10.82
CA LYS A 327 17.91 8.86 -11.87
C LYS A 327 18.91 7.77 -12.16
N PHE A 328 19.16 7.53 -13.45
CA PHE A 328 20.33 6.79 -13.87
C PHE A 328 21.56 7.68 -13.73
N LEU A 329 22.59 7.14 -13.09
CA LEU A 329 23.88 7.79 -12.88
C LEU A 329 24.93 7.00 -13.64
N ARG A 330 25.87 7.70 -14.27
CA ARG A 330 27.02 7.10 -14.95
C ARG A 330 28.29 7.64 -14.32
N THR A 331 29.21 6.76 -13.94
CA THR A 331 30.53 7.19 -13.47
C THR A 331 31.43 7.55 -14.65
N PRO A 332 32.55 8.26 -14.42
CA PRO A 332 33.55 8.49 -15.46
C PRO A 332 34.15 7.21 -16.07
N GLY A 333 34.02 6.06 -15.39
CA GLY A 333 34.42 4.73 -15.85
C GLY A 333 33.32 3.93 -16.53
N ASP A 334 32.22 4.58 -16.95
CA ASP A 334 31.08 3.98 -17.65
C ASP A 334 30.23 2.98 -16.85
N GLU A 335 30.39 2.92 -15.54
CA GLU A 335 29.51 2.13 -14.68
C GLU A 335 28.16 2.83 -14.50
N LEU A 336 27.08 2.05 -14.56
CA LEU A 336 25.71 2.54 -14.48
C LEU A 336 25.07 2.20 -13.14
N PHE A 337 24.45 3.20 -12.52
CA PHE A 337 23.73 3.08 -11.25
C PHE A 337 22.32 3.65 -11.36
N TYR A 338 21.41 3.13 -10.56
CA TYR A 338 20.08 3.69 -10.37
C TYR A 338 19.98 4.29 -8.98
N PHE A 339 19.62 5.57 -8.90
CA PHE A 339 19.43 6.29 -7.65
C PHE A 339 17.94 6.55 -7.40
N ASN A 340 17.42 5.99 -6.31
CA ASN A 340 16.07 6.24 -5.81
C ASN A 340 16.08 6.17 -4.27
N GLY A 341 16.69 7.16 -3.63
CA GLY A 341 16.91 7.19 -2.17
C GLY A 341 18.07 6.31 -1.68
N SER A 342 18.50 5.33 -2.47
CA SER A 342 19.76 4.57 -2.35
C SER A 342 20.37 4.39 -3.74
N VAL A 343 21.70 4.23 -3.82
CA VAL A 343 22.43 3.95 -5.06
C VAL A 343 22.49 2.44 -5.25
N ILE A 344 22.00 1.95 -6.39
CA ILE A 344 21.97 0.52 -6.73
C ILE A 344 22.71 0.34 -8.07
N PRO A 345 23.76 -0.50 -8.13
CA PRO A 345 24.40 -0.83 -9.41
C PRO A 345 23.41 -1.56 -10.33
N LEU A 346 23.36 -1.22 -11.62
CA LEU A 346 22.39 -1.82 -12.56
C LEU A 346 22.65 -3.32 -12.81
N ASP A 347 23.89 -3.75 -12.70
CA ASP A 347 24.33 -5.13 -12.86
C ASP A 347 24.14 -5.97 -11.58
N ALA A 348 23.86 -5.32 -10.45
CA ALA A 348 23.68 -6.00 -9.17
C ALA A 348 22.40 -6.88 -9.14
N PRO A 349 22.45 -8.03 -8.44
CA PRO A 349 21.27 -8.85 -8.17
C PRO A 349 20.12 -8.05 -7.53
N ASP A 350 20.43 -7.03 -6.75
CA ASP A 350 19.46 -6.16 -6.10
C ASP A 350 18.65 -5.32 -7.09
N PHE A 351 19.26 -4.85 -8.19
CA PHE A 351 18.53 -4.16 -9.25
C PHE A 351 17.64 -5.13 -10.03
N LYS A 352 18.15 -6.33 -10.33
CA LYS A 352 17.35 -7.39 -10.97
C LYS A 352 16.15 -7.79 -10.11
N ALA A 353 16.36 -7.99 -8.82
CA ALA A 353 15.31 -8.27 -7.86
C ALA A 353 14.34 -7.10 -7.70
N LEU A 354 14.81 -5.84 -7.79
CA LEU A 354 13.95 -4.66 -7.82
C LEU A 354 13.04 -4.68 -9.05
N ILE A 355 13.58 -4.94 -10.24
CA ILE A 355 12.81 -4.99 -11.50
C ILE A 355 11.83 -6.16 -11.49
N GLU A 356 12.28 -7.35 -11.10
CA GLU A 356 11.45 -8.54 -11.03
C GLU A 356 10.35 -8.39 -9.97
N ARG A 357 10.67 -7.88 -8.77
CA ARG A 357 9.66 -7.61 -7.74
C ARG A 357 8.72 -6.50 -8.19
N GLN A 358 9.25 -5.35 -8.58
CA GLN A 358 8.41 -4.18 -8.81
C GLN A 358 7.58 -4.28 -10.09
N PHE A 359 8.05 -5.04 -11.08
CA PHE A 359 7.47 -5.06 -12.43
C PHE A 359 7.13 -6.46 -12.97
N GLY A 360 7.50 -7.55 -12.27
CA GLY A 360 7.26 -8.91 -12.77
C GLY A 360 7.95 -9.16 -14.12
N LEU A 361 9.09 -8.51 -14.34
CA LEU A 361 9.86 -8.57 -15.58
C LEU A 361 11.10 -9.43 -15.37
N ASN A 362 11.38 -10.29 -16.34
CA ASN A 362 12.68 -10.94 -16.40
C ASN A 362 13.72 -9.87 -16.79
N PRO A 363 14.89 -9.78 -16.14
CA PRO A 363 15.94 -8.81 -16.48
C PRO A 363 16.31 -8.79 -17.98
N THR A 364 16.23 -9.95 -18.65
CA THR A 364 16.48 -10.09 -20.10
C THR A 364 15.38 -9.51 -21.01
N GLU A 365 14.25 -9.10 -20.44
CA GLU A 365 13.18 -8.33 -21.12
C GLU A 365 13.38 -6.83 -20.99
N THR A 366 14.18 -6.38 -20.02
CA THR A 366 14.47 -4.97 -19.72
C THR A 366 15.83 -4.49 -20.20
N GLU A 367 16.70 -5.41 -20.61
CA GLU A 367 17.97 -5.12 -21.27
C GLU A 367 17.69 -4.61 -22.70
N GLY A 368 17.47 -3.30 -22.84
CA GLY A 368 17.57 -2.62 -24.12
C GLY A 368 19.02 -2.68 -24.60
N ARG A 369 19.27 -3.35 -25.72
CA ARG A 369 20.52 -3.18 -26.46
C ARG A 369 20.50 -1.89 -27.26
#